data_AF-A0AAW1QJR6-F1
#
_entry.id   AF-A0AAW1QJR6-F1
#
_cell.length_a   1.000
_cell.length_b   1.000
_cell.length_c   1.000
_cell.angle_alpha   90.00
_cell.angle_beta   90.00
_cell.angle_gamma   90.00
#
_symmetry.space_group_name_H-M   'P 1'
#
loop_
_entity.id
_entity.type
_entity.pdbx_description
1 polymer ?
#
loop_
_entity_poly.entity_id
_entity_poly.type
_entity_poly.pdbx_seq_one_letter_code
_entity_poly.pdbx_strand_id
1 'polypeptide(L)'
;MRDIAEEERRSQPQVSVEATPVAPPQGPQSGAVLFVFALLAVGLSLAYRSWRAGKEAPDFHEPVDTFQQNPQESQEYKVALARTRQAVSVQKAIQLKNEGSQARAMVELERALQENSICREPMFSGLHDAREIRELYQMHVRSTTVPPNYAVLLQLRDMLELPARDAEALEAEVLGSGASFSI
;
A
#
# COMPACT_ATOMS: atom_id res chain seq x y z
N MET A 1 -43.88 42.83 -49.20
CA MET A 1 -44.08 42.65 -50.66
C MET A 1 -43.58 41.27 -51.00
N ARG A 2 -44.48 40.42 -51.53
CA ARG A 2 -44.30 39.42 -52.60
C ARG A 2 -43.06 38.53 -52.55
N ASP A 3 -43.08 37.24 -52.82
CA ASP A 3 -44.08 36.21 -53.13
C ASP A 3 -43.21 34.99 -53.52
N ILE A 4 -43.72 33.78 -53.30
CA ILE A 4 -43.51 32.59 -54.14
C ILE A 4 -42.09 31.98 -54.23
N ALA A 5 -41.96 30.77 -53.67
CA ALA A 5 -41.82 29.51 -54.44
C ALA A 5 -41.89 28.34 -53.43
N GLU A 6 -43.00 27.59 -53.35
CA GLU A 6 -43.30 26.43 -54.21
C GLU A 6 -42.34 25.24 -53.96
N GLU A 7 -42.75 23.99 -53.82
CA GLU A 7 -44.05 23.34 -53.92
C GLU A 7 -43.83 21.84 -53.64
N GLU A 8 -44.90 21.18 -53.17
CA GLU A 8 -45.21 19.75 -53.32
C GLU A 8 -44.19 18.67 -52.91
N ARG A 9 -44.65 17.72 -52.09
CA ARG A 9 -45.30 16.51 -52.66
C ARG A 9 -45.92 15.61 -51.58
N ARG A 10 -47.23 15.43 -51.74
CA ARG A 10 -47.96 14.16 -51.82
C ARG A 10 -48.07 13.23 -50.59
N SER A 11 -49.32 13.19 -50.12
CA SER A 11 -50.22 12.02 -50.20
C SER A 11 -50.17 10.91 -49.14
N GLN A 12 -51.27 10.90 -48.36
CA GLN A 12 -52.15 9.74 -48.03
C GLN A 12 -51.64 8.64 -47.05
N PRO A 13 -52.53 7.78 -46.51
CA PRO A 13 -53.84 8.02 -45.91
C PRO A 13 -54.04 7.28 -44.54
N GLN A 14 -55.24 7.43 -43.99
CA GLN A 14 -55.80 6.91 -42.73
C GLN A 14 -55.65 5.40 -42.47
N VAL A 15 -55.55 4.99 -41.19
CA VAL A 15 -56.17 3.76 -40.65
C VAL A 15 -56.65 3.99 -39.20
N SER A 16 -57.96 3.83 -38.97
CA SER A 16 -58.61 3.70 -37.66
C SER A 16 -58.35 2.33 -37.05
N VAL A 17 -58.07 2.25 -35.74
CA VAL A 17 -58.26 1.01 -34.96
C VAL A 17 -58.73 1.34 -33.53
N GLU A 18 -60.05 1.17 -33.35
CA GLU A 18 -60.73 0.43 -32.29
C GLU A 18 -60.06 0.28 -30.90
N ALA A 19 -60.71 0.85 -29.88
CA ALA A 19 -60.39 0.68 -28.48
C ALA A 19 -60.97 -0.63 -27.92
N THR A 20 -60.11 -1.51 -27.39
CA THR A 20 -60.47 -2.65 -26.54
C THR A 20 -59.87 -2.45 -25.13
N PRO A 21 -60.61 -2.75 -24.04
CA PRO A 21 -60.15 -2.49 -22.68
C PRO A 21 -59.18 -3.59 -22.21
N VAL A 22 -57.95 -3.22 -21.88
CA VAL A 22 -56.95 -4.13 -21.30
C VAL A 22 -56.99 -4.03 -19.78
N ALA A 23 -57.34 -5.13 -19.13
CA ALA A 23 -57.30 -5.29 -17.67
C ALA A 23 -55.87 -5.11 -17.11
N PRO A 24 -55.70 -4.60 -15.87
CA PRO A 24 -54.38 -4.48 -15.27
C PRO A 24 -53.77 -5.86 -14.97
N PRO A 25 -52.44 -6.05 -15.19
CA PRO A 25 -51.77 -7.30 -14.93
C PRO A 25 -51.72 -7.59 -13.42
N GLN A 26 -52.18 -8.78 -13.04
CA GLN A 26 -52.02 -9.33 -11.70
C GLN A 26 -50.53 -9.54 -11.43
N GLY A 27 -49.99 -8.86 -10.43
CA GLY A 27 -48.59 -8.97 -10.03
C GLY A 27 -48.24 -10.37 -9.51
N PRO A 28 -47.00 -10.85 -9.71
CA PRO A 28 -46.57 -12.15 -9.22
C PRO A 28 -46.57 -12.19 -7.69
N GLN A 29 -47.14 -13.28 -7.17
CA GLN A 29 -47.39 -13.55 -5.76
C GLN A 29 -46.09 -13.54 -4.94
N SER A 30 -46.07 -12.71 -3.90
CA SER A 30 -44.93 -12.42 -3.00
C SER A 30 -44.46 -13.60 -2.11
N GLY A 31 -44.97 -14.82 -2.32
CA GLY A 31 -44.65 -15.99 -1.50
C GLY A 31 -43.33 -16.69 -1.87
N ALA A 32 -42.92 -16.64 -3.14
CA ALA A 32 -41.76 -17.40 -3.62
C ALA A 32 -40.41 -16.78 -3.21
N VAL A 33 -40.36 -15.45 -3.03
CA VAL A 33 -39.10 -14.75 -2.73
C VAL A 33 -38.62 -15.04 -1.30
N LEU A 34 -39.53 -15.19 -0.33
CA LEU A 34 -39.18 -15.45 1.07
C LEU A 34 -38.59 -16.86 1.29
N PHE A 35 -39.01 -17.86 0.51
CA PHE A 35 -38.48 -19.23 0.63
C PHE A 35 -37.03 -19.35 0.15
N VAL A 36 -36.63 -18.60 -0.89
CA VAL A 36 -35.25 -18.60 -1.41
C VAL A 36 -34.28 -17.98 -0.41
N PHE A 37 -34.68 -16.88 0.24
CA PHE A 37 -33.86 -16.25 1.30
C PHE A 37 -33.72 -17.14 2.53
N ALA A 38 -34.78 -17.86 2.93
CA ALA A 38 -34.71 -18.80 4.06
C ALA A 38 -33.75 -19.97 3.80
N LEU A 39 -33.76 -20.54 2.58
CA LEU A 39 -32.83 -21.63 2.22
C LEU A 39 -31.37 -21.15 2.14
N LEU A 40 -31.13 -19.93 1.62
CA LEU A 40 -29.80 -19.33 1.63
C LEU A 40 -29.28 -19.10 3.05
N ALA A 41 -30.12 -18.62 3.98
CA ALA A 41 -29.73 -18.38 5.37
C ALA A 41 -29.36 -19.68 6.12
N VAL A 42 -30.08 -20.78 5.87
CA VAL A 42 -29.77 -22.10 6.46
C VAL A 42 -28.47 -22.66 5.86
N GLY A 43 -28.27 -22.54 4.55
CA GLY A 43 -27.03 -22.96 3.88
C GLY A 43 -25.79 -22.20 4.37
N LEU A 44 -25.89 -20.86 4.48
CA LEU A 44 -24.83 -20.02 5.03
C LEU A 44 -24.54 -20.34 6.51
N SER A 45 -25.57 -20.65 7.30
CA SER A 45 -25.41 -21.02 8.71
C SER A 45 -24.70 -22.36 8.88
N LEU A 46 -25.04 -23.38 8.07
CA LEU A 46 -24.37 -24.68 8.10
C LEU A 46 -22.91 -24.58 7.61
N ALA A 47 -22.64 -23.80 6.56
CA ALA A 47 -21.28 -23.55 6.07
C ALA A 47 -20.43 -22.74 7.08
N TYR A 48 -21.02 -21.76 7.76
CA TYR A 48 -20.33 -21.01 8.82
C TYR A 48 -20.04 -21.90 10.04
N ARG A 49 -20.96 -22.81 10.38
CA ARG A 49 -20.78 -23.74 11.50
C ARG A 49 -19.72 -24.81 11.19
N SER A 50 -19.66 -25.34 9.96
CA SER A 50 -18.60 -26.28 9.57
C SER A 50 -17.23 -25.59 9.48
N TRP A 51 -17.18 -24.33 9.04
CA TRP A 51 -15.94 -23.55 9.03
C TRP A 51 -15.45 -23.18 10.44
N ARG A 52 -16.35 -23.02 11.42
CA ARG A 52 -15.98 -22.93 12.85
C ARG A 52 -15.61 -24.27 13.48
N ALA A 53 -16.29 -25.36 13.12
CA ALA A 53 -16.02 -26.69 13.66
C ALA A 53 -14.65 -27.25 13.23
N GLY A 54 -14.13 -26.80 12.07
CA GLY A 54 -12.75 -27.11 11.64
C GLY A 54 -11.65 -26.32 12.36
N LYS A 55 -11.99 -25.48 13.34
CA LYS A 55 -11.03 -24.72 14.19
C LYS A 55 -10.84 -25.31 15.59
N GLU A 56 -11.50 -26.43 15.90
CA GLU A 56 -11.09 -27.22 17.06
C GLU A 56 -9.82 -27.97 16.66
N ALA A 57 -8.68 -27.36 17.00
CA ALA A 57 -7.37 -27.96 16.85
C ALA A 57 -7.38 -29.33 17.57
N PRO A 58 -6.78 -30.38 16.98
CA PRO A 58 -6.54 -31.59 17.75
C PRO A 58 -5.69 -31.22 18.96
N ASP A 59 -6.12 -31.66 20.12
CA ASP A 59 -5.48 -31.43 21.43
C ASP A 59 -4.18 -32.25 21.49
N PHE A 60 -3.21 -31.90 20.64
CA PHE A 60 -1.83 -32.34 20.73
C PHE A 60 -1.15 -31.49 21.80
N HIS A 61 -1.36 -31.85 23.06
CA HIS A 61 -0.41 -31.54 24.11
C HIS A 61 0.83 -32.43 23.91
N GLU A 62 1.64 -32.14 22.88
CA GLU A 62 3.06 -32.40 23.04
C GLU A 62 3.55 -31.48 24.15
N PRO A 63 4.36 -31.96 25.12
CA PRO A 63 5.13 -31.03 25.92
C PRO A 63 5.99 -30.27 24.92
N VAL A 64 5.64 -29.00 24.67
CA VAL A 64 6.55 -28.06 24.05
C VAL A 64 7.72 -28.03 25.01
N ASP A 65 8.76 -28.80 24.70
CA ASP A 65 10.06 -28.64 25.29
C ASP A 65 10.31 -27.15 25.26
N THR A 66 10.26 -26.54 26.43
CA THR A 66 10.59 -25.14 26.59
C THR A 66 12.08 -25.15 26.33
N PHE A 67 12.46 -25.01 25.06
CA PHE A 67 13.83 -24.76 24.66
C PHE A 67 14.24 -23.60 25.56
N GLN A 68 15.09 -23.88 26.53
CA GLN A 68 15.75 -22.83 27.29
C GLN A 68 16.55 -22.08 26.25
N GLN A 69 15.94 -21.05 25.66
CA GLN A 69 16.60 -20.21 24.68
C GLN A 69 17.80 -19.64 25.42
N ASN A 70 18.99 -20.08 25.03
CA ASN A 70 20.21 -19.49 25.52
C ASN A 70 20.07 -17.98 25.26
N PRO A 71 20.19 -17.12 26.29
CA PRO A 71 20.00 -15.68 26.12
C PRO A 71 20.85 -15.09 24.99
N GLN A 72 22.03 -15.69 24.72
CA GLN A 72 22.90 -15.33 23.59
C GLN A 72 22.28 -15.66 22.23
N GLU A 73 21.77 -16.87 22.03
CA GLU A 73 21.07 -17.26 20.79
C GLU A 73 19.85 -16.38 20.52
N SER A 74 19.14 -15.99 21.58
CA SER A 74 17.99 -15.08 21.48
C SER A 74 18.40 -13.67 21.00
N GLN A 75 19.61 -13.21 21.36
CA GLN A 75 20.11 -11.89 20.99
C GLN A 75 20.66 -11.89 19.57
N GLU A 76 21.44 -12.92 19.20
CA GLU A 76 21.93 -13.11 17.83
C GLU A 76 20.77 -13.23 16.85
N TYR A 77 19.72 -13.98 17.22
CA TYR A 77 18.49 -14.07 16.43
C TYR A 77 17.82 -12.71 16.25
N LYS A 78 17.70 -11.89 17.31
CA LYS A 78 17.12 -10.54 17.22
C LYS A 78 17.92 -9.63 16.29
N VAL A 79 19.25 -9.67 16.39
CA VAL A 79 20.16 -8.89 15.53
C VAL A 79 20.00 -9.32 14.07
N ALA A 80 20.03 -10.62 13.80
CA ALA A 80 19.85 -11.16 12.45
C ALA A 80 18.48 -10.78 11.87
N LEU A 81 17.41 -10.90 12.67
CA LEU A 81 16.06 -10.51 12.26
C LEU A 81 15.94 -9.02 11.97
N ALA A 82 16.52 -8.17 12.83
CA ALA A 82 16.55 -6.71 12.61
C ALA A 82 17.30 -6.37 11.33
N ARG A 83 18.44 -7.01 11.06
CA ARG A 83 19.20 -6.83 9.80
C ARG A 83 18.37 -7.20 8.57
N THR A 84 17.64 -8.32 8.60
CA THR A 84 16.75 -8.70 7.49
C THR A 84 15.64 -7.67 7.29
N ARG A 85 15.02 -7.20 8.38
CA ARG A 85 13.95 -6.18 8.33
C ARG A 85 14.45 -4.83 7.81
N GLN A 86 15.63 -4.39 8.26
CA GLN A 86 16.31 -3.21 7.75
C GLN A 86 16.48 -3.30 6.24
N ALA A 87 17.06 -4.40 5.72
CA ALA A 87 17.27 -4.58 4.28
C ALA A 87 15.95 -4.52 3.48
N VAL A 88 14.90 -5.19 3.97
CA VAL A 88 13.57 -5.15 3.36
C VAL A 88 12.99 -3.73 3.35
N SER A 89 13.13 -2.98 4.45
CA SER A 89 12.63 -1.60 4.53
C SER A 89 13.41 -0.64 3.64
N VAL A 90 14.74 -0.79 3.50
CA VAL A 90 15.52 -0.01 2.53
C VAL A 90 15.07 -0.31 1.10
N GLN A 91 14.90 -1.58 0.74
CA GLN A 91 14.41 -1.98 -0.58
C GLN A 91 13.03 -1.38 -0.88
N LYS A 92 12.11 -1.43 0.09
CA LYS A 92 10.78 -0.80 -0.04
C LYS A 92 10.88 0.71 -0.18
N ALA A 93 11.76 1.36 0.58
CA ALA A 93 11.95 2.80 0.49
C ALA A 93 12.43 3.21 -0.91
N ILE A 94 13.38 2.47 -1.49
CA ILE A 94 13.85 2.68 -2.87
C ILE A 94 12.72 2.48 -3.87
N GLN A 95 11.97 1.38 -3.75
CA GLN A 95 10.84 1.11 -4.63
C GLN A 95 9.79 2.23 -4.57
N LEU A 96 9.36 2.61 -3.37
CA LEU A 96 8.36 3.67 -3.17
C LEU A 96 8.85 5.02 -3.67
N LYS A 97 10.14 5.33 -3.53
CA LYS A 97 10.76 6.53 -4.09
C LYS A 97 10.69 6.51 -5.61
N ASN A 98 11.04 5.39 -6.25
CA ASN A 98 10.98 5.22 -7.70
C ASN A 98 9.53 5.30 -8.23
N GLU A 99 8.54 4.89 -7.43
CA GLU A 99 7.10 5.05 -7.70
C GLU A 99 6.59 6.49 -7.46
N GLY A 100 7.42 7.41 -6.97
CA GLY A 100 7.07 8.80 -6.70
C GLY A 100 6.40 9.05 -5.35
N SER A 101 6.34 8.05 -4.46
CA SER A 101 5.72 8.16 -3.14
C SER A 101 6.73 8.51 -2.04
N GLN A 102 7.26 9.74 -2.09
CA GLN A 102 8.33 10.19 -1.19
C GLN A 102 7.98 10.07 0.30
N ALA A 103 6.76 10.42 0.71
CA ALA A 103 6.35 10.33 2.11
C ALA A 103 6.36 8.88 2.62
N ARG A 104 5.90 7.92 1.79
CA ARG A 104 5.91 6.50 2.15
C ARG A 104 7.33 5.94 2.15
N ALA A 105 8.16 6.38 1.21
CA ALA A 105 9.58 6.05 1.19
C ALA A 105 10.30 6.52 2.46
N MET A 106 10.00 7.73 2.95
CA MET A 106 10.53 8.24 4.21
C MET A 106 10.12 7.38 5.42
N VAL A 107 8.84 6.96 5.50
CA VAL A 107 8.37 6.08 6.58
C VAL A 107 9.12 4.75 6.59
N GLU A 108 9.34 4.13 5.43
CA GLU A 108 10.13 2.89 5.35
C GLU A 108 11.62 3.12 5.65
N LEU A 109 12.18 4.28 5.29
CA LEU A 109 13.54 4.63 5.64
C LEU A 109 13.72 4.84 7.15
N GLU A 110 12.77 5.50 7.81
CA GLU A 110 12.75 5.64 9.27
C GLU A 110 12.62 4.28 9.96
N ARG A 111 11.81 3.38 9.41
CA ARG A 111 11.71 2.00 9.90
C ARG A 111 13.05 1.27 9.75
N ALA A 112 13.76 1.43 8.63
CA ALA A 112 15.08 0.86 8.45
C ALA A 112 16.09 1.40 9.48
N LEU A 113 16.04 2.70 9.79
CA LEU A 113 16.88 3.31 10.83
C LEU A 113 16.56 2.77 12.23
N GLN A 114 15.28 2.53 12.53
CA GLN A 114 14.89 1.90 13.81
C GLN A 114 15.46 0.48 13.92
N GLU A 115 15.35 -0.34 12.88
CA GLU A 115 15.93 -1.69 12.88
C GLU A 115 17.47 -1.65 12.92
N ASN A 116 18.08 -0.68 12.24
CA ASN A 116 19.53 -0.46 12.29
C ASN A 116 20.02 -0.05 13.68
N SER A 117 19.21 0.63 14.50
CA SER A 117 19.59 0.95 15.88
C SER A 117 19.77 -0.31 16.75
N ILE A 118 19.13 -1.42 16.35
CA ILE A 118 19.19 -2.73 17.01
C ILE A 118 20.39 -3.54 16.50
N CYS A 119 20.53 -3.70 15.18
CA CYS A 119 21.61 -4.54 14.62
C CYS A 119 22.96 -3.81 14.49
N ARG A 120 22.95 -2.48 14.30
CA ARG A 120 24.13 -1.63 14.09
C ARG A 120 25.04 -2.09 12.95
N GLU A 121 24.46 -2.69 11.93
CA GLU A 121 25.18 -3.18 10.76
C GLU A 121 24.78 -2.42 9.50
N PRO A 122 25.72 -2.23 8.55
CA PRO A 122 25.38 -1.71 7.25
C PRO A 122 24.38 -2.62 6.54
N MET A 123 23.58 -2.03 5.65
CA MET A 123 22.76 -2.81 4.74
C MET A 123 23.65 -3.71 3.86
N PHE A 124 23.08 -4.78 3.30
CA PHE A 124 23.85 -5.66 2.42
C PHE A 124 24.38 -4.91 1.19
N SER A 125 25.70 -4.72 1.17
CA SER A 125 26.44 -4.09 0.07
C SER A 125 26.17 -4.79 -1.26
N GLY A 126 25.91 -4.04 -2.33
CA GLY A 126 25.81 -4.57 -3.70
C GLY A 126 24.41 -5.01 -4.15
N LEU A 127 23.39 -4.95 -3.29
CA LEU A 127 21.99 -5.18 -3.72
C LEU A 127 21.38 -3.98 -4.46
N HIS A 128 21.95 -2.79 -4.28
CA HIS A 128 21.40 -1.53 -4.76
C HIS A 128 22.45 -0.72 -5.49
N ASP A 129 22.00 0.06 -6.49
CA ASP A 129 22.89 0.96 -7.21
C ASP A 129 23.32 2.12 -6.31
N ALA A 130 24.59 2.54 -6.42
CA ALA A 130 25.14 3.67 -5.66
C ALA A 130 24.32 4.95 -5.89
N ARG A 131 23.74 5.11 -7.09
CA ARG A 131 22.84 6.22 -7.39
C ARG A 131 21.57 6.19 -6.52
N GLU A 132 20.94 5.02 -6.37
CA GLU A 132 19.71 4.88 -5.60
C GLU A 132 19.94 5.22 -4.12
N ILE A 133 21.08 4.79 -3.58
CA ILE A 133 21.52 5.08 -2.22
C ILE A 133 21.70 6.58 -2.01
N ARG A 134 22.38 7.28 -2.93
CA ARG A 134 22.57 8.73 -2.86
C ARG A 134 21.25 9.50 -2.92
N GLU A 135 20.34 9.09 -3.80
CA GLU A 135 19.02 9.70 -3.91
C GLU A 135 18.18 9.47 -2.65
N LEU A 136 18.29 8.29 -2.02
CA LEU A 136 17.63 7.98 -0.74
C LEU A 136 18.16 8.84 0.41
N TYR A 137 19.49 9.07 0.45
CA TYR A 137 20.12 9.97 1.39
C TYR A 137 19.65 11.42 1.20
N GLN A 138 19.71 11.94 -0.03
CA GLN A 138 19.24 13.28 -0.37
C GLN A 138 17.77 13.48 0.00
N MET A 139 16.93 12.48 -0.23
CA MET A 139 15.51 12.51 0.16
C MET A 139 15.36 12.77 1.66
N HIS A 140 16.13 12.07 2.50
CA HIS A 140 16.09 12.28 3.96
C HIS A 140 16.55 13.68 4.36
N VAL A 141 17.67 14.16 3.79
CA VAL A 141 18.19 15.51 4.09
C VAL A 141 17.20 16.60 3.67
N ARG A 142 16.50 16.43 2.54
CA ARG A 142 15.48 17.39 2.07
C ARG A 142 14.22 17.40 2.92
N SER A 143 13.86 16.26 3.50
CA SER A 143 12.62 16.10 4.28
C SER A 143 12.79 16.35 5.77
N THR A 144 14.03 16.45 6.27
CA THR A 144 14.30 16.71 7.69
C THR A 144 14.20 18.20 8.02
N THR A 145 13.75 18.50 9.24
CA THR A 145 13.71 19.87 9.75
C THR A 145 15.12 20.39 10.01
N VAL A 146 15.35 21.68 9.77
CA VAL A 146 16.62 22.34 10.05
C VAL A 146 16.65 22.80 11.51
N PRO A 147 17.70 22.50 12.30
CA PRO A 147 18.88 21.72 11.94
C PRO A 147 18.61 20.20 11.98
N PRO A 148 19.17 19.43 11.02
CA PRO A 148 19.00 17.98 11.02
C PRO A 148 19.68 17.35 12.24
N ASN A 149 19.09 16.27 12.76
CA ASN A 149 19.69 15.53 13.87
C ASN A 149 20.94 14.79 13.39
N TYR A 150 22.11 15.27 13.80
CA TYR A 150 23.41 14.72 13.39
C TYR A 150 23.57 13.23 13.71
N ALA A 151 23.00 12.75 14.81
CA ALA A 151 23.08 11.33 15.17
C ALA A 151 22.33 10.45 14.15
N VAL A 152 21.18 10.92 13.65
CA VAL A 152 20.40 10.21 12.63
C VAL A 152 21.12 10.24 11.29
N LEU A 153 21.73 11.36 10.92
CA LEU A 153 22.53 11.46 9.70
C LEU A 153 23.74 10.52 9.74
N LEU A 154 24.47 10.47 10.85
CA LEU A 154 25.61 9.57 11.02
C LEU A 154 25.16 8.11 10.91
N GLN A 155 24.08 7.75 11.61
CA GLN A 155 23.50 6.42 11.52
C GLN A 155 23.08 6.07 10.09
N LEU A 156 22.44 7.01 9.38
CA LEU A 156 22.01 6.82 8.00
C LEU A 156 23.21 6.63 7.05
N ARG A 157 24.28 7.40 7.23
CA ARG A 157 25.53 7.27 6.46
C ARG A 157 26.14 5.89 6.65
N ASP A 158 26.28 5.45 7.90
CA ASP A 158 26.84 4.14 8.24
C ASP A 158 25.96 3.01 7.71
N MET A 159 24.64 3.13 7.89
CA MET A 159 23.65 2.15 7.43
C MET A 159 23.69 1.97 5.91
N LEU A 160 23.87 3.06 5.16
CA LEU A 160 23.90 3.09 3.69
C LEU A 160 25.31 2.92 3.09
N GLU A 161 26.33 2.74 3.93
CA GLU A 161 27.74 2.70 3.53
C GLU A 161 28.17 3.90 2.66
N LEU A 162 27.61 5.08 2.92
CA LEU A 162 27.90 6.27 2.14
C LEU A 162 29.20 6.93 2.64
N PRO A 163 30.22 7.11 1.77
CA PRO A 163 31.47 7.75 2.19
C PRO A 163 31.23 9.15 2.76
N ALA A 164 31.91 9.49 3.85
CA ALA A 164 31.74 10.77 4.54
C ALA A 164 31.86 11.98 3.59
N ARG A 165 32.85 11.95 2.69
CA ARG A 165 33.06 12.98 1.67
C ARG A 165 31.85 13.17 0.75
N ASP A 166 31.22 12.06 0.35
CA ASP A 166 30.07 12.11 -0.54
C ASP A 166 28.82 12.58 0.20
N ALA A 167 28.63 12.14 1.44
CA ALA A 167 27.52 12.59 2.29
C ALA A 167 27.59 14.09 2.60
N GLU A 168 28.78 14.60 2.92
CA GLU A 168 29.01 16.03 3.16
C GLU A 168 28.76 16.88 1.91
N ALA A 169 29.20 16.40 0.73
CA ALA A 169 28.92 17.08 -0.53
C ALA A 169 27.40 17.14 -0.81
N LEU A 170 26.68 16.05 -0.56
CA LEU A 170 25.23 15.99 -0.71
C LEU A 170 24.49 16.91 0.26
N GLU A 171 24.95 16.99 1.51
CA GLU A 171 24.40 17.92 2.50
C GLU A 171 24.64 19.38 2.12
N ALA A 172 25.85 19.71 1.69
CA ALA A 172 26.17 21.05 1.22
C ALA A 172 25.33 21.44 -0.01
N GLU A 173 25.12 20.50 -0.93
CA GLU A 173 24.25 20.69 -2.10
C GLU A 173 22.80 20.96 -1.65
N VAL A 174 22.22 20.09 -0.82
CA VAL A 174 20.81 20.18 -0.42
C VAL A 174 20.54 21.38 0.48
N LEU A 175 21.37 21.60 1.50
CA LEU A 175 21.20 22.70 2.46
C LEU A 175 21.63 24.05 1.87
N GLY A 176 22.66 24.05 1.02
CA GLY A 176 23.14 25.25 0.33
C GLY A 176 22.18 25.75 -0.75
N SER A 177 21.45 24.84 -1.43
CA SER A 177 20.45 25.20 -2.44
C SER A 177 19.24 25.96 -1.87
N GLY A 178 18.98 25.86 -0.56
CA GLY A 178 17.93 26.61 0.13
C GLY A 178 18.35 28.03 0.56
N ALA A 179 19.65 28.36 0.51
CA ALA A 179 20.20 29.61 1.04
C ALA A 179 20.41 30.70 -0.02
N SER A 180 20.01 30.49 -1.27
CA SER A 180 19.99 31.55 -2.29
C SER A 180 18.76 32.45 -2.15
N PHE A 181 18.56 33.07 -0.99
CA PHE A 181 17.73 34.27 -0.91
C PHE A 181 18.61 35.44 -1.33
N SER A 182 18.39 35.91 -2.56
CA SER A 182 18.97 37.16 -3.05
C SER A 182 18.59 38.29 -2.08
N ILE A 183 19.58 38.87 -1.41
CA ILE A 183 19.48 40.18 -0.74
C ILE A 183 20.01 41.22 -1.72
#